data_AF-A0A7Y0AHD6-F1
#
_entry.id   AF-A0A7Y0AHD6-F1
#
_cell.length_a   1.000
_cell.length_b   1.000
_cell.length_c   1.000
_cell.angle_alpha   90.00
_cell.angle_beta   90.00
_cell.angle_gamma   90.00
#
_symmetry.space_group_name_H-M   'P 1'
#
loop_
_entity.id
_entity.type
_entity.pdbx_description
1 polymer ?
#
loop_
_entity_poly.entity_id
_entity_poly.type
_entity_poly.pdbx_seq_one_letter_code
_entity_poly.pdbx_strand_id
1 'polypeptide(L)'
;MQQLRQLLKWEREAEQLMLDVRLAMSDTVARRQVVVPQLPSYIIRLEELHAKANTFNTFFALYRLQIIYAEMVGRYDELIRYTNEANQLLAEGKLNAHRFDKRFNNFISILAHLRDRQASLGLRLAEEYVHDIHPTSSNWFYFYEYFVLLALHAADYEKALRLVQVAHKNPSYQKQRPAALAQWELLEAYTELVQPHERLPLGRRSQLTVFASLAVPEYTRDKRGYNVAILIFQLLHYLQQRMLEPVLSRLERLRKYQQRHLRDKAALRSRTFLRLLLLMPEANFDPKELEVEPRSQKLLVQLREAPLVGEAEAQIEIIPYEDLWEFTLSTLRKGTPE
;
A
#
# COMPACT_ATOMS: atom_id res chain seq x y z
N MET A 1 12.85 -46.92 10.38
CA MET A 1 11.49 -46.66 10.90
C MET A 1 11.45 -45.59 12.00
N GLN A 2 12.27 -45.64 13.04
CA GLN A 2 12.26 -44.65 14.13
C GLN A 2 12.65 -43.23 13.68
N GLN A 3 13.68 -43.09 12.84
CA GLN A 3 14.09 -41.80 12.25
C GLN A 3 12.99 -41.15 11.39
N LEU A 4 12.32 -41.93 10.53
CA LEU A 4 11.19 -41.45 9.72
C LEU A 4 9.99 -41.01 10.58
N ARG A 5 9.69 -41.76 11.66
CA ARG A 5 8.66 -41.36 12.63
C ARG A 5 9.00 -40.05 13.32
N GLN A 6 10.27 -39.85 13.67
CA GLN A 6 10.75 -38.64 14.31
C GLN A 6 10.70 -37.43 13.35
N LEU A 7 11.12 -37.62 12.09
CA LEU A 7 11.01 -36.61 11.03
C LEU A 7 9.56 -36.17 10.85
N LEU A 8 8.65 -37.13 10.67
CA LEU A 8 7.22 -36.86 10.50
C LEU A 8 6.61 -36.16 11.73
N LYS A 9 7.13 -36.43 12.93
CA LYS A 9 6.70 -35.73 14.15
C LYS A 9 7.09 -34.25 14.09
N TRP A 10 8.31 -33.92 13.65
CA TRP A 10 8.74 -32.53 13.49
C TRP A 10 7.94 -31.79 12.42
N GLU A 11 7.68 -32.44 11.28
CA GLU A 11 6.89 -31.83 10.19
C GLU A 11 5.45 -31.56 10.63
N ARG A 12 4.81 -32.52 11.32
CA ARG A 12 3.45 -32.34 11.85
C ARG A 12 3.37 -31.22 12.89
N GLU A 13 4.37 -31.09 13.74
CA GLU A 13 4.44 -30.00 14.71
C GLU A 13 4.53 -28.64 14.01
N ALA A 14 5.37 -28.53 12.98
CA ALA A 14 5.49 -27.31 12.18
C ALA A 14 4.18 -26.96 11.44
N GLU A 15 3.54 -27.95 10.85
CA GLU A 15 2.24 -27.79 10.18
C GLU A 15 1.13 -27.37 11.16
N GLN A 16 1.12 -27.93 12.38
CA GLN A 16 0.14 -27.57 13.41
C GLN A 16 0.30 -26.12 13.86
N LEU A 17 1.53 -25.68 14.14
CA LEU A 17 1.82 -24.28 14.50
C LEU A 17 1.32 -23.32 13.41
N MET A 18 1.60 -23.63 12.14
CA MET A 18 1.12 -22.82 11.03
C MET A 18 -0.41 -22.84 10.91
N LEU A 19 -1.06 -23.99 11.12
CA LEU A 19 -2.52 -24.10 11.09
C LEU A 19 -3.17 -23.24 12.18
N ASP A 20 -2.65 -23.30 13.41
CA ASP A 20 -3.17 -22.54 14.55
C ASP A 20 -3.08 -21.02 14.30
N VAL A 21 -1.93 -20.57 13.78
CA VAL A 21 -1.74 -19.17 13.39
C VAL A 21 -2.69 -18.78 12.27
N ARG A 22 -2.82 -19.62 11.23
CA ARG A 22 -3.72 -19.32 10.09
C ARG A 22 -5.17 -19.17 10.55
N LEU A 23 -5.64 -20.06 11.42
CA LEU A 23 -6.99 -20.00 11.99
C LEU A 23 -7.18 -18.71 12.79
N ALA A 24 -6.22 -18.35 13.64
CA ALA A 24 -6.28 -17.09 14.38
C ALA A 24 -6.24 -15.85 13.48
N MET A 25 -5.46 -15.87 12.41
CA MET A 25 -5.37 -14.76 11.45
C MET A 25 -6.62 -14.62 10.59
N SER A 26 -7.35 -15.70 10.34
CA SER A 26 -8.63 -15.65 9.62
C SER A 26 -9.79 -15.07 10.45
N ASP A 27 -9.59 -14.87 11.75
CA ASP A 27 -10.60 -14.38 12.68
C ASP A 27 -10.57 -12.84 12.82
N THR A 28 -11.32 -12.33 13.80
CA THR A 28 -11.47 -10.92 14.17
C THR A 28 -10.14 -10.26 14.53
N VAL A 29 -10.08 -8.94 14.33
CA VAL A 29 -8.92 -8.09 14.68
C VAL A 29 -8.48 -8.29 16.14
N ALA A 30 -9.43 -8.45 17.07
CA ALA A 30 -9.13 -8.71 18.47
C ALA A 30 -8.35 -10.01 18.67
N ARG A 31 -8.74 -11.09 17.97
CA ARG A 31 -8.03 -12.38 18.05
C ARG A 31 -6.63 -12.28 17.44
N ARG A 32 -6.47 -11.53 16.36
CA ARG A 32 -5.14 -11.27 15.75
C ARG A 32 -4.21 -10.57 16.74
N GLN A 33 -4.69 -9.52 17.42
CA GLN A 33 -3.91 -8.79 18.41
C GLN A 33 -3.44 -9.66 19.59
N VAL A 34 -4.20 -10.71 19.94
CA VAL A 34 -3.81 -11.66 20.99
C VAL A 34 -2.74 -12.65 20.51
N VAL A 35 -2.74 -13.00 19.22
CA VAL A 35 -1.81 -13.99 18.66
C VAL A 35 -0.48 -13.38 18.22
N VAL A 36 -0.46 -12.13 17.74
CA VAL A 36 0.78 -11.45 17.31
C VAL A 36 1.91 -11.52 18.34
N PRO A 37 1.68 -11.26 19.65
CA PRO A 37 2.75 -11.35 20.66
C PRO A 37 3.33 -12.77 20.85
N GLN A 38 2.62 -13.81 20.43
CA GLN A 38 3.05 -15.21 20.56
C GLN A 38 3.91 -15.66 19.37
N LEU A 39 3.77 -15.00 18.21
CA LEU A 39 4.44 -15.38 16.97
C LEU A 39 5.97 -15.49 17.10
N PRO A 40 6.70 -14.61 17.83
CA PRO A 40 8.15 -14.76 18.00
C PRO A 40 8.55 -16.11 18.61
N SER A 41 7.79 -16.60 19.59
CA SER A 41 8.07 -17.91 20.22
C SER A 41 7.83 -19.07 19.25
N TYR A 42 6.83 -18.95 18.39
CA TYR A 42 6.54 -19.93 17.35
C TYR A 42 7.58 -19.90 16.24
N ILE A 43 8.11 -18.73 15.88
CA ILE A 43 9.22 -18.59 14.92
C ILE A 43 10.46 -19.30 15.46
N ILE A 44 10.87 -19.03 16.71
CA ILE A 44 12.01 -19.73 17.35
C ILE A 44 11.81 -21.24 17.31
N ARG A 45 10.60 -21.71 17.63
CA ARG A 45 10.31 -23.14 17.59
C ARG A 45 10.39 -23.73 16.18
N LEU A 46 9.89 -23.01 15.17
CA LEU A 46 9.98 -23.43 13.77
C LEU A 46 11.41 -23.42 13.25
N GLU A 47 12.26 -22.48 13.70
CA GLU A 47 13.71 -22.48 13.41
C GLU A 47 14.37 -23.75 13.96
N GLU A 48 14.08 -24.13 15.21
CA GLU A 48 14.59 -25.38 15.79
C GLU A 48 14.12 -26.63 15.03
N LEU A 49 12.84 -26.66 14.65
CA LEU A 49 12.26 -27.78 13.90
C LEU A 49 12.86 -27.87 12.50
N HIS A 50 13.05 -26.73 11.82
CA HIS A 50 13.68 -26.68 10.52
C HIS A 50 15.15 -27.09 10.57
N ALA A 51 15.91 -26.65 11.58
CA ALA A 51 17.29 -27.07 11.78
C ALA A 51 17.44 -28.60 11.99
N LYS A 52 16.44 -29.24 12.62
CA LYS A 52 16.43 -30.70 12.87
C LYS A 52 15.95 -31.51 11.66
N ALA A 53 14.88 -31.07 11.01
CA ALA A 53 14.23 -31.81 9.94
C ALA A 53 14.83 -31.53 8.55
N ASN A 54 15.20 -30.26 8.31
CA ASN A 54 15.69 -29.73 7.04
C ASN A 54 14.84 -30.16 5.83
N THR A 55 13.52 -30.00 5.96
CA THR A 55 12.56 -30.37 4.90
C THR A 55 11.81 -29.15 4.37
N PHE A 56 11.20 -29.32 3.21
CA PHE A 56 10.33 -28.30 2.63
C PHE A 56 9.17 -27.92 3.57
N ASN A 57 8.59 -28.87 4.32
CA ASN A 57 7.43 -28.59 5.17
C ASN A 57 7.81 -27.68 6.34
N THR A 58 8.94 -27.94 6.99
CA THR A 58 9.43 -27.10 8.09
C THR A 58 9.92 -25.74 7.59
N PHE A 59 10.60 -25.69 6.44
CA PHE A 59 10.95 -24.44 5.77
C PHE A 59 9.71 -23.60 5.47
N PHE A 60 8.71 -24.20 4.82
CA PHE A 60 7.53 -23.49 4.37
C PHE A 60 6.71 -22.95 5.55
N ALA A 61 6.56 -23.73 6.63
CA ALA A 61 5.91 -23.24 7.85
C ALA A 61 6.66 -22.04 8.45
N LEU A 62 7.99 -22.14 8.57
CA LEU A 62 8.84 -21.06 9.08
C LEU A 62 8.72 -19.79 8.23
N TYR A 63 8.98 -19.92 6.92
CA TYR A 63 8.94 -18.82 5.97
C TYR A 63 7.57 -18.11 5.96
N ARG A 64 6.47 -18.88 5.95
CA ARG A 64 5.11 -18.30 6.01
C ARG A 64 4.84 -17.57 7.32
N LEU A 65 5.33 -18.08 8.45
CA LEU A 65 5.15 -17.44 9.74
C LEU A 65 5.98 -16.16 9.87
N GLN A 66 7.21 -16.17 9.37
CA GLN A 66 8.09 -15.00 9.30
C GLN A 66 7.45 -13.87 8.50
N ILE A 67 6.87 -14.18 7.33
CA ILE A 67 6.11 -13.20 6.53
C ILE A 67 4.97 -12.59 7.33
N ILE A 68 4.10 -13.43 7.91
CA ILE A 68 2.94 -12.97 8.68
C ILE A 68 3.36 -12.08 9.84
N TYR A 69 4.40 -12.48 10.57
CA TYR A 69 4.91 -11.69 11.69
C TYR A 69 5.42 -10.33 11.21
N ALA A 70 6.30 -10.32 10.20
CA ALA A 70 6.90 -9.12 9.63
C ALA A 70 5.84 -8.13 9.11
N GLU A 71 4.80 -8.60 8.40
CA GLU A 71 3.68 -7.77 7.93
C GLU A 71 2.90 -7.15 9.09
N MET A 72 2.63 -7.94 10.14
CA MET A 72 1.86 -7.49 11.30
C MET A 72 2.61 -6.45 12.15
N VAL A 73 3.94 -6.58 12.28
CA VAL A 73 4.75 -5.63 13.04
C VAL A 73 5.37 -4.51 12.19
N GLY A 74 5.19 -4.54 10.87
CA GLY A 74 5.72 -3.55 9.94
C GLY A 74 7.22 -3.64 9.68
N ARG A 75 7.83 -4.83 9.83
CA ARG A 75 9.25 -5.09 9.54
C ARG A 75 9.44 -5.50 8.08
N TYR A 76 9.21 -4.55 7.19
CA TYR A 76 9.26 -4.80 5.75
C TYR A 76 10.69 -5.03 5.23
N ASP A 77 11.70 -4.52 5.93
CA ASP A 77 13.11 -4.83 5.72
C ASP A 77 13.41 -6.33 5.88
N GLU A 78 12.89 -6.95 6.94
CA GLU A 78 12.98 -8.40 7.13
C GLU A 78 12.23 -9.16 6.05
N LEU A 79 11.08 -8.65 5.62
CA LEU A 79 10.27 -9.27 4.56
C LEU A 79 11.00 -9.28 3.21
N ILE A 80 11.73 -8.20 2.88
CA ILE A 80 12.64 -8.15 1.73
C ILE A 80 13.72 -9.23 1.87
N ARG A 81 14.35 -9.34 3.05
CA ARG A 81 15.37 -10.36 3.31
C ARG A 81 14.82 -11.78 3.11
N TYR A 82 13.68 -12.12 3.72
CA TYR A 82 13.07 -13.45 3.59
C TYR A 82 12.73 -13.81 2.15
N THR A 83 12.20 -12.87 1.37
CA THR A 83 11.86 -13.12 -0.04
C THR A 83 13.08 -13.29 -0.93
N ASN A 84 14.16 -12.57 -0.64
CA ASN A 84 15.45 -12.72 -1.33
C ASN A 84 16.14 -14.04 -0.99
N GLU A 85 16.19 -14.42 0.29
CA GLU A 85 16.73 -15.71 0.74
C GLU A 85 15.97 -16.88 0.10
N ALA A 86 14.64 -16.82 0.03
CA ALA A 86 13.83 -17.85 -0.62
C ALA A 86 14.11 -17.96 -2.13
N ASN A 87 14.27 -16.83 -2.82
CA ASN A 87 14.67 -16.80 -4.23
C ASN A 87 16.06 -17.39 -4.44
N GLN A 88 17.02 -17.10 -3.55
CA GLN A 88 18.37 -17.68 -3.61
C GLN A 88 18.33 -19.21 -3.41
N LEU A 89 17.61 -19.70 -2.40
CA LEU A 89 17.46 -21.14 -2.17
C LEU A 89 16.80 -21.85 -3.36
N LEU A 90 15.84 -21.20 -4.00
CA LEU A 90 15.21 -21.71 -5.23
C LEU A 90 16.19 -21.78 -6.39
N ALA A 91 16.98 -20.72 -6.62
CA ALA A 91 17.98 -20.67 -7.69
C ALA A 91 19.10 -21.70 -7.50
N GLU A 92 19.51 -21.95 -6.26
CA GLU A 92 20.51 -22.95 -5.89
C GLU A 92 19.97 -24.40 -5.92
N GLY A 93 18.69 -24.60 -6.25
CA GLY A 93 18.04 -25.93 -6.24
C GLY A 93 17.83 -26.52 -4.84
N LYS A 94 18.02 -25.73 -3.78
CA LYS A 94 17.83 -26.12 -2.38
C LYS A 94 16.36 -26.06 -1.94
N LEU A 95 15.52 -25.41 -2.75
CA LEU A 95 14.07 -25.34 -2.54
C LEU A 95 13.33 -26.05 -3.66
N ASN A 96 12.27 -26.78 -3.32
CA ASN A 96 11.47 -27.52 -4.31
C ASN A 96 10.66 -26.56 -5.18
N ALA A 97 11.07 -26.37 -6.43
CA ALA A 97 10.46 -25.44 -7.39
C ALA A 97 9.01 -25.78 -7.75
N HIS A 98 8.59 -27.05 -7.64
CA HIS A 98 7.21 -27.44 -7.91
C HIS A 98 6.27 -27.15 -6.74
N ARG A 99 6.81 -27.12 -5.51
CA ARG A 99 6.02 -26.87 -4.29
C ARG A 99 6.05 -25.40 -3.86
N PHE A 100 7.11 -24.68 -4.20
CA PHE A 100 7.26 -23.27 -3.84
C PHE A 100 6.54 -22.35 -4.83
N ASP A 101 5.64 -21.52 -4.31
CA ASP A 101 4.94 -20.53 -5.12
C ASP A 101 5.81 -19.27 -5.32
N LYS A 102 6.61 -19.29 -6.39
CA LYS A 102 7.45 -18.15 -6.81
C LYS A 102 6.62 -16.88 -7.02
N ARG A 103 5.38 -16.98 -7.52
CA ARG A 103 4.52 -15.80 -7.79
C ARG A 103 4.11 -15.13 -6.50
N PHE A 104 3.77 -15.93 -5.48
CA PHE A 104 3.51 -15.40 -4.15
C PHE A 104 4.75 -14.71 -3.57
N ASN A 105 5.94 -15.33 -3.65
CA ASN A 105 7.18 -14.72 -3.17
C ASN A 105 7.48 -13.37 -3.86
N ASN A 106 7.35 -13.34 -5.19
CA ASN A 106 7.54 -12.13 -5.98
C ASN A 106 6.57 -11.02 -5.59
N PHE A 107 5.29 -11.36 -5.37
CA PHE A 107 4.29 -10.39 -4.89
C PHE A 107 4.65 -9.82 -3.51
N ILE A 108 5.02 -10.67 -2.56
CA ILE A 108 5.45 -10.24 -1.21
C ILE A 108 6.70 -9.35 -1.30
N SER A 109 7.63 -9.67 -2.20
CA SER A 109 8.83 -8.86 -2.41
C SER A 109 8.47 -7.43 -2.85
N ILE A 110 7.62 -7.27 -3.87
CA ILE A 110 7.26 -5.92 -4.36
C ILE A 110 6.42 -5.13 -3.33
N LEU A 111 5.54 -5.82 -2.59
CA LEU A 111 4.80 -5.25 -1.48
C LEU A 111 5.74 -4.71 -0.41
N ALA A 112 6.73 -5.51 -0.01
CA ALA A 112 7.70 -5.13 1.01
C ALA A 112 8.51 -3.89 0.58
N HIS A 113 8.97 -3.85 -0.68
CA HIS A 113 9.68 -2.68 -1.21
C HIS A 113 8.81 -1.42 -1.25
N LEU A 114 7.52 -1.54 -1.60
CA LEU A 114 6.59 -0.40 -1.54
C LEU A 114 6.48 0.11 -0.10
N ARG A 115 6.26 -0.81 0.84
CA ARG A 115 6.04 -0.47 2.25
C ARG A 115 7.30 0.04 2.96
N ASP A 116 8.47 -0.41 2.55
CA ASP A 116 9.78 0.05 3.05
C ASP A 116 10.26 1.36 2.37
N ARG A 117 9.42 2.01 1.55
CA ARG A 117 9.74 3.23 0.77
C ARG A 117 10.88 3.04 -0.24
N GLN A 118 11.09 1.82 -0.72
CA GLN A 118 12.05 1.48 -1.78
C GLN A 118 11.35 1.36 -3.14
N ALA A 119 10.48 2.32 -3.48
CA ALA A 119 9.58 2.21 -4.62
C ALA A 119 10.29 2.02 -5.96
N SER A 120 11.40 2.73 -6.22
CA SER A 120 12.16 2.57 -7.47
C SER A 120 12.76 1.17 -7.62
N LEU A 121 13.21 0.53 -6.54
CA LEU A 121 13.72 -0.83 -6.57
C LEU A 121 12.57 -1.82 -6.77
N GLY A 122 11.50 -1.68 -5.99
CA GLY A 122 10.30 -2.50 -6.12
C GLY A 122 9.69 -2.43 -7.52
N LEU A 123 9.72 -1.26 -8.16
CA LEU A 123 9.22 -1.06 -9.52
C LEU A 123 10.03 -1.86 -10.55
N ARG A 124 11.36 -1.87 -10.45
CA ARG A 124 12.22 -2.69 -11.31
C ARG A 124 11.95 -4.19 -11.12
N LEU A 125 11.82 -4.63 -9.88
CA LEU A 125 11.47 -6.02 -9.57
C LEU A 125 10.09 -6.39 -10.13
N ALA A 126 9.10 -5.50 -10.03
CA ALA A 126 7.77 -5.73 -10.59
C ALA A 126 7.81 -5.87 -12.13
N GLU A 127 8.66 -5.10 -12.81
CA GLU A 127 8.89 -5.25 -14.26
C GLU A 127 9.48 -6.61 -14.62
N GLU A 128 10.39 -7.15 -13.80
CA GLU A 128 10.94 -8.49 -14.01
C GLU A 128 9.90 -9.58 -13.71
N TYR A 129 9.13 -9.42 -12.63
CA TYR A 129 8.20 -10.45 -12.13
C TYR A 129 6.88 -10.52 -12.88
N VAL A 130 6.50 -9.48 -13.64
CA VAL A 130 5.20 -9.42 -14.33
C VAL A 130 4.96 -10.61 -15.25
N HIS A 131 6.03 -11.17 -15.83
CA HIS A 131 5.96 -12.31 -16.75
C HIS A 131 5.57 -13.62 -16.07
N ASP A 132 5.76 -13.73 -14.75
CA ASP A 132 5.41 -14.93 -13.98
C ASP A 132 3.91 -15.03 -13.68
N ILE A 133 3.13 -13.95 -13.91
CA ILE A 133 1.73 -13.85 -13.50
C ILE A 133 0.82 -13.75 -14.73
N HIS A 134 0.07 -14.82 -14.99
CA HIS A 134 -0.80 -14.88 -16.16
C HIS A 134 -2.02 -13.92 -16.04
N PRO A 135 -2.41 -13.19 -17.10
CA PRO A 135 -3.52 -12.22 -17.08
C PRO A 135 -4.91 -12.77 -16.71
N THR A 136 -5.12 -14.08 -16.78
CA THR A 136 -6.37 -14.73 -16.36
C THR A 136 -6.39 -15.09 -14.88
N SER A 137 -5.27 -14.96 -14.18
CA SER A 137 -5.19 -15.21 -12.74
C SER A 137 -5.94 -14.12 -11.97
N SER A 138 -6.69 -14.52 -10.94
CA SER A 138 -7.27 -13.56 -9.99
C SER A 138 -6.20 -12.68 -9.33
N ASN A 139 -4.99 -13.23 -9.15
CA ASN A 139 -3.86 -12.53 -8.51
C ASN A 139 -3.21 -11.49 -9.43
N TRP A 140 -3.55 -11.49 -10.73
CA TRP A 140 -2.98 -10.55 -11.69
C TRP A 140 -3.35 -9.10 -11.38
N PHE A 141 -4.64 -8.83 -11.06
CA PHE A 141 -5.07 -7.49 -10.70
C PHE A 141 -4.45 -7.01 -9.40
N TYR A 142 -4.32 -7.89 -8.39
CA TYR A 142 -3.63 -7.55 -7.15
C TYR A 142 -2.16 -7.18 -7.41
N PHE A 143 -1.44 -7.96 -8.23
CA PHE A 143 -0.06 -7.61 -8.58
C PHE A 143 0.02 -6.27 -9.33
N TYR A 144 -0.82 -6.07 -10.34
CA TYR A 144 -0.82 -4.84 -11.14
C TYR A 144 -1.19 -3.60 -10.34
N GLU A 145 -2.03 -3.75 -9.32
CA GLU A 145 -2.36 -2.67 -8.40
C GLU A 145 -1.10 -2.17 -7.66
N TYR A 146 -0.34 -3.09 -7.06
CA TYR A 146 0.94 -2.75 -6.42
C TYR A 146 1.99 -2.26 -7.41
N PHE A 147 1.95 -2.75 -8.65
CA PHE A 147 2.82 -2.26 -9.71
C PHE A 147 2.51 -0.79 -10.06
N VAL A 148 1.24 -0.41 -10.14
CA VAL A 148 0.81 0.99 -10.32
C VAL A 148 1.25 1.84 -9.12
N LEU A 149 1.02 1.36 -7.88
CA LEU A 149 1.44 2.06 -6.67
C LEU A 149 2.96 2.29 -6.63
N LEU A 150 3.76 1.29 -7.00
CA LEU A 150 5.22 1.43 -7.09
C LEU A 150 5.62 2.49 -8.13
N ALA A 151 4.95 2.53 -9.28
CA ALA A 151 5.22 3.54 -10.30
C ALA A 151 4.87 4.95 -9.80
N LEU A 152 3.74 5.10 -9.12
CA LEU A 152 3.32 6.36 -8.49
C LEU A 152 4.30 6.81 -7.39
N HIS A 153 4.75 5.89 -6.54
CA HIS A 153 5.71 6.19 -5.46
C HIS A 153 7.14 6.42 -5.97
N ALA A 154 7.47 5.94 -7.16
CA ALA A 154 8.72 6.23 -7.84
C ALA A 154 8.63 7.51 -8.71
N ALA A 155 7.51 8.24 -8.65
CA ALA A 155 7.20 9.41 -9.49
C ALA A 155 7.26 9.13 -11.02
N ASP A 156 7.14 7.87 -11.44
CA ASP A 156 7.02 7.46 -12.85
C ASP A 156 5.54 7.47 -13.28
N TYR A 157 4.95 8.66 -13.31
CA TYR A 157 3.53 8.85 -13.56
C TYR A 157 3.07 8.40 -14.95
N GLU A 158 3.96 8.48 -15.95
CA GLU A 158 3.66 7.99 -17.29
C GLU A 158 3.55 6.46 -17.31
N LYS A 159 4.41 5.76 -16.57
CA LYS A 159 4.30 4.30 -16.43
C LYS A 159 3.06 3.91 -15.64
N ALA A 160 2.74 4.62 -14.55
CA ALA A 160 1.53 4.37 -13.78
C ALA A 160 0.27 4.45 -14.69
N LEU A 161 0.18 5.48 -15.54
CA LEU A 161 -0.90 5.63 -16.51
C LEU A 161 -0.95 4.47 -17.52
N ARG A 162 0.20 4.05 -18.07
CA ARG A 162 0.27 2.89 -18.97
C ARG A 162 -0.19 1.60 -18.29
N LEU A 163 0.20 1.37 -17.04
CA LEU A 163 -0.17 0.18 -16.27
C LEU A 163 -1.68 0.13 -15.99
N VAL A 164 -2.29 1.26 -15.63
CA VAL A 164 -3.75 1.38 -15.49
C VAL A 164 -4.45 1.04 -16.81
N GLN A 165 -3.98 1.57 -17.94
CA GLN A 165 -4.54 1.24 -19.26
C GLN A 165 -4.41 -0.25 -19.61
N VAL A 166 -3.31 -0.91 -19.22
CA VAL A 166 -3.15 -2.36 -19.37
C VAL A 166 -4.19 -3.12 -18.55
N ALA A 167 -4.46 -2.69 -17.32
CA ALA A 167 -5.50 -3.28 -16.47
C ALA A 167 -6.90 -3.15 -17.08
N HIS A 168 -7.27 -1.98 -17.59
CA HIS A 168 -8.58 -1.78 -18.23
C HIS A 168 -8.80 -2.63 -19.48
N LYS A 169 -7.73 -2.92 -20.24
CA LYS A 169 -7.81 -3.76 -21.45
C LYS A 169 -7.97 -5.24 -21.14
N ASN A 170 -7.75 -5.67 -19.89
CA ASN A 170 -7.95 -7.05 -19.49
C ASN A 170 -9.45 -7.41 -19.53
N PRO A 171 -9.88 -8.46 -20.25
CA PRO A 171 -11.30 -8.86 -20.34
C PRO A 171 -11.97 -9.18 -18.99
N SER A 172 -11.18 -9.46 -17.96
CA SER A 172 -11.66 -9.73 -16.60
C SER A 172 -11.78 -8.49 -15.74
N TYR A 173 -11.45 -7.29 -16.24
CA TYR A 173 -11.52 -6.04 -15.47
C TYR A 173 -12.95 -5.76 -15.00
N GLN A 174 -13.92 -5.74 -15.92
CA GLN A 174 -15.33 -5.50 -15.58
C GLN A 174 -15.98 -6.63 -14.75
N LYS A 175 -15.29 -7.76 -14.59
CA LYS A 175 -15.73 -8.90 -13.77
C LYS A 175 -15.19 -8.82 -12.33
N GLN A 176 -14.35 -7.83 -12.03
CA GLN A 176 -13.84 -7.63 -10.68
C GLN A 176 -14.96 -7.26 -9.71
N ARG A 177 -14.74 -7.52 -8.42
CA ARG A 177 -15.70 -7.14 -7.38
C ARG A 177 -15.85 -5.61 -7.34
N PRO A 178 -17.03 -5.07 -6.97
CA PRO A 178 -17.25 -3.63 -6.91
C PRO A 178 -16.22 -2.87 -6.06
N ALA A 179 -15.75 -3.46 -4.95
CA ALA A 179 -14.71 -2.86 -4.11
C ALA A 179 -13.38 -2.71 -4.85
N ALA A 180 -12.97 -3.72 -5.63
CA ALA A 180 -11.75 -3.68 -6.42
C ALA A 180 -11.90 -2.68 -7.59
N LEU A 181 -13.05 -2.61 -8.24
CA LEU A 181 -13.31 -1.61 -9.28
C LEU A 181 -13.20 -0.18 -8.74
N ALA A 182 -13.76 0.10 -7.57
CA ALA A 182 -13.64 1.43 -6.94
C ALA A 182 -12.20 1.80 -6.56
N GLN A 183 -11.39 0.80 -6.19
CA GLN A 183 -9.96 0.98 -5.92
C GLN A 183 -9.17 1.29 -7.18
N TRP A 184 -9.47 0.59 -8.29
CA TRP A 184 -8.90 0.89 -9.60
C TRP A 184 -9.31 2.28 -10.12
N GLU A 185 -10.58 2.67 -9.94
CA GLU A 185 -11.07 4.01 -10.30
C GLU A 185 -10.32 5.10 -9.52
N LEU A 186 -10.04 4.87 -8.23
CA LEU A 186 -9.26 5.80 -7.43
C LEU A 186 -7.79 5.88 -7.87
N LEU A 187 -7.18 4.74 -8.24
CA LEU A 187 -5.84 4.73 -8.82
C LEU A 187 -5.79 5.47 -10.16
N GLU A 188 -6.74 5.22 -11.07
CA GLU A 188 -6.89 5.93 -12.35
C GLU A 188 -6.99 7.44 -12.08
N ALA A 189 -7.88 7.85 -11.17
CA ALA A 189 -8.07 9.26 -10.82
C ALA A 189 -6.78 9.93 -10.32
N TYR A 190 -6.00 9.27 -9.46
CA TYR A 190 -4.70 9.79 -9.02
C TYR A 190 -3.65 9.82 -10.13
N THR A 191 -3.60 8.80 -10.99
CA THR A 191 -2.67 8.79 -12.13
C THR A 191 -2.98 9.91 -13.11
N GLU A 192 -4.26 10.25 -13.29
CA GLU A 192 -4.71 11.34 -14.16
C GLU A 192 -4.52 12.71 -13.49
N LEU A 193 -4.73 12.84 -12.17
CA LEU A 193 -4.53 14.08 -11.39
C LEU A 193 -3.13 14.68 -11.59
N VAL A 194 -2.11 13.83 -11.59
CA VAL A 194 -0.71 14.23 -11.73
C VAL A 194 -0.26 14.41 -13.17
N GLN A 195 -1.11 14.10 -14.17
CA GLN A 195 -0.82 14.46 -15.55
C GLN A 195 -1.04 15.96 -15.78
N PRO A 196 -0.33 16.56 -16.76
CA PRO A 196 -0.71 17.86 -17.28
C PRO A 196 -2.18 17.84 -17.73
N HIS A 197 -2.98 18.76 -17.20
CA HIS A 197 -4.42 18.82 -17.43
C HIS A 197 -4.76 18.85 -18.93
N GLU A 198 -3.92 19.50 -19.74
CA GLU A 198 -4.06 19.60 -21.20
C GLU A 198 -3.98 18.26 -21.91
N ARG A 199 -3.29 17.26 -21.35
CA ARG A 199 -3.12 15.92 -21.95
C ARG A 199 -4.36 15.05 -21.80
N LEU A 200 -5.26 15.35 -20.86
CA LEU A 200 -6.49 14.57 -20.67
C LEU A 200 -7.56 14.96 -21.69
N PRO A 201 -8.25 14.00 -22.33
CA PRO A 201 -9.40 14.30 -23.17
C PRO A 201 -10.54 14.99 -22.39
N LEU A 202 -11.27 15.92 -23.02
CA LEU A 202 -12.35 16.68 -22.36
C LEU A 202 -13.37 15.77 -21.65
N GLY A 203 -13.80 14.68 -22.30
CA GLY A 203 -14.75 13.73 -21.70
C GLY A 203 -14.22 13.08 -20.42
N ARG A 204 -12.92 12.81 -20.33
CA ARG A 204 -12.29 12.28 -19.11
C ARG A 204 -12.19 13.33 -18.02
N ARG A 205 -11.87 14.58 -18.36
CA ARG A 205 -11.90 15.69 -17.39
C ARG A 205 -13.28 15.86 -16.76
N SER A 206 -14.35 15.75 -17.55
CA SER A 206 -15.71 15.77 -17.03
C SER A 206 -16.00 14.61 -16.07
N GLN A 207 -15.55 13.39 -16.39
CA GLN A 207 -15.70 12.23 -15.50
C GLN A 207 -14.97 12.42 -14.17
N LEU A 208 -13.74 12.94 -14.19
CA LEU A 208 -13.00 13.26 -12.96
C LEU A 208 -13.73 14.31 -12.10
N THR A 209 -14.32 15.33 -12.72
CA THR A 209 -15.13 16.33 -11.99
C THR A 209 -16.37 15.72 -11.38
N VAL A 210 -17.04 14.79 -12.07
CA VAL A 210 -18.13 14.02 -11.46
C VAL A 210 -17.62 13.24 -10.26
N PHE A 211 -16.53 12.46 -10.41
CA PHE A 211 -15.94 11.68 -9.33
C PHE A 211 -15.54 12.54 -8.12
N ALA A 212 -14.92 13.70 -8.35
CA ALA A 212 -14.54 14.65 -7.28
C ALA A 212 -15.75 15.29 -6.57
N SER A 213 -16.88 15.41 -7.27
CA SER A 213 -18.13 15.93 -6.71
C SER A 213 -18.89 14.90 -5.86
N LEU A 214 -18.64 13.60 -6.05
CA LEU A 214 -19.32 12.54 -5.32
C LEU A 214 -19.11 12.70 -3.81
N ALA A 215 -20.20 12.56 -3.06
CA ALA A 215 -20.10 12.42 -1.62
C ALA A 215 -19.35 11.12 -1.31
N VAL A 216 -18.31 11.20 -0.47
CA VAL A 216 -17.68 9.99 0.07
C VAL A 216 -18.75 9.32 0.93
N PRO A 217 -19.17 8.06 0.63
CA PRO A 217 -20.20 7.39 1.41
C PRO A 217 -19.84 7.41 2.89
N GLU A 218 -20.81 7.71 3.76
CA GLU A 218 -20.58 7.67 5.20
C GLU A 218 -20.12 6.26 5.61
N TYR A 219 -18.84 6.16 5.94
CA TYR A 219 -18.25 5.16 6.82
C TYR A 219 -18.71 3.70 6.63
N THR A 220 -18.38 3.09 5.49
CA THR A 220 -18.34 1.62 5.39
C THR A 220 -17.01 1.12 5.98
N ARG A 221 -17.07 0.20 6.95
CA ARG A 221 -15.88 -0.39 7.61
C ARG A 221 -14.86 -0.93 6.61
N ASP A 222 -15.33 -1.39 5.45
CA ASP A 222 -14.50 -1.98 4.39
C ASP A 222 -13.70 -0.94 3.57
N LYS A 223 -13.97 0.37 3.72
CA LYS A 223 -13.30 1.45 2.94
C LYS A 223 -12.33 2.30 3.76
N ARG A 224 -12.02 1.91 5.00
CA ARG A 224 -11.21 2.74 5.94
C ARG A 224 -9.86 3.17 5.37
N GLY A 225 -9.21 2.34 4.55
CA GLY A 225 -7.89 2.64 3.97
C GLY A 225 -7.89 3.76 2.92
N TYR A 226 -8.97 3.90 2.14
CA TYR A 226 -9.01 4.79 0.97
C TYR A 226 -9.75 6.11 1.18
N ASN A 227 -10.52 6.23 2.27
CA ASN A 227 -11.28 7.45 2.55
C ASN A 227 -10.40 8.71 2.60
N VAL A 228 -9.21 8.62 3.20
CA VAL A 228 -8.25 9.73 3.24
C VAL A 228 -7.78 10.10 1.83
N ALA A 229 -7.43 9.11 1.02
CA ALA A 229 -7.03 9.34 -0.37
C ALA A 229 -8.14 9.99 -1.20
N ILE A 230 -9.41 9.55 -1.06
CA ILE A 230 -10.53 10.20 -1.77
C ILE A 230 -10.66 11.67 -1.35
N LEU A 231 -10.59 11.98 -0.06
CA LEU A 231 -10.72 13.37 0.40
C LEU A 231 -9.57 14.26 -0.08
N ILE A 232 -8.35 13.74 -0.10
CA ILE A 232 -7.18 14.44 -0.66
C ILE A 232 -7.38 14.67 -2.15
N PHE A 233 -7.75 13.63 -2.92
CA PHE A 233 -8.03 13.75 -4.34
C PHE A 233 -9.07 14.85 -4.62
N GLN A 234 -10.19 14.86 -3.89
CA GLN A 234 -11.24 15.86 -4.06
C GLN A 234 -10.73 17.29 -3.84
N LEU A 235 -9.92 17.51 -2.80
CA LEU A 235 -9.31 18.81 -2.54
C LEU A 235 -8.38 19.22 -3.70
N LEU A 236 -7.45 18.36 -4.07
CA LEU A 236 -6.43 18.66 -5.08
C LEU A 236 -7.04 18.87 -6.47
N HIS A 237 -8.07 18.11 -6.82
CA HIS A 237 -8.82 18.27 -8.05
C HIS A 237 -9.46 19.67 -8.17
N TYR A 238 -10.08 20.15 -7.09
CA TYR A 238 -10.66 21.49 -7.09
C TYR A 238 -9.61 22.61 -6.99
N LEU A 239 -8.48 22.32 -6.36
CA LEU A 239 -7.34 23.24 -6.32
C LEU A 239 -6.77 23.46 -7.73
N GLN A 240 -6.61 22.40 -8.52
CA GLN A 240 -6.18 22.51 -9.92
C GLN A 240 -7.14 23.32 -10.79
N GLN A 241 -8.44 23.24 -10.50
CA GLN A 241 -9.47 24.03 -11.17
C GLN A 241 -9.60 25.46 -10.64
N ARG A 242 -8.82 25.82 -9.61
CA ARG A 242 -8.83 27.14 -8.96
C ARG A 242 -10.19 27.55 -8.42
N MET A 243 -11.02 26.60 -8.01
CA MET A 243 -12.34 26.93 -7.46
C MET A 243 -12.26 27.11 -5.94
N LEU A 244 -12.23 28.36 -5.46
CA LEU A 244 -12.01 28.69 -4.06
C LEU A 244 -13.06 28.09 -3.11
N GLU A 245 -14.34 28.29 -3.40
CA GLU A 245 -15.44 27.80 -2.55
C GLU A 245 -15.42 26.27 -2.39
N PRO A 246 -15.32 25.46 -3.47
CA PRO A 246 -15.08 24.03 -3.36
C PRO A 246 -13.83 23.65 -2.54
N VAL A 247 -12.71 24.35 -2.72
CA VAL A 247 -11.47 24.11 -1.97
C VAL A 247 -11.69 24.32 -0.47
N LEU A 248 -12.26 25.46 -0.07
CA LEU A 248 -12.55 25.77 1.34
C LEU A 248 -13.51 24.75 1.96
N SER A 249 -14.56 24.37 1.22
CA SER A 249 -15.50 23.32 1.63
C SER A 249 -14.80 21.97 1.87
N ARG A 250 -13.86 21.56 0.99
CA ARG A 250 -13.11 20.32 1.14
C ARG A 250 -12.09 20.37 2.28
N LEU A 251 -11.44 21.51 2.51
CA LEU A 251 -10.56 21.71 3.66
C LEU A 251 -11.30 21.56 4.99
N GLU A 252 -12.50 22.12 5.11
CA GLU A 252 -13.30 21.96 6.33
C GLU A 252 -13.77 20.50 6.53
N ARG A 253 -14.11 19.79 5.44
CA ARG A 253 -14.41 18.33 5.50
C ARG A 253 -13.19 17.54 5.98
N LEU A 254 -11.99 17.84 5.48
CA LEU A 254 -10.74 17.20 5.92
C LEU A 254 -10.46 17.47 7.40
N ARG A 255 -10.63 18.72 7.86
CA ARG A 255 -10.48 19.09 9.28
C ARG A 255 -11.40 18.26 10.17
N LYS A 256 -12.69 18.16 9.82
CA LYS A 256 -13.67 17.34 10.54
C LYS A 256 -13.31 15.86 10.52
N TYR A 257 -12.87 15.33 9.38
CA TYR A 257 -12.45 13.93 9.25
C TYR A 257 -11.26 13.62 10.15
N GLN A 258 -10.22 14.47 10.13
CA GLN A 258 -9.04 14.33 10.97
C GLN A 258 -9.40 14.24 12.45
N GLN A 259 -10.25 15.14 12.95
CA GLN A 259 -10.68 15.19 14.36
C GLN A 259 -11.48 13.95 14.80
N ARG A 260 -12.25 13.36 13.88
CA ARG A 260 -13.12 12.22 14.16
C ARG A 260 -12.42 10.88 14.03
N HIS A 261 -11.55 10.72 13.04
CA HIS A 261 -11.09 9.40 12.59
C HIS A 261 -9.58 9.16 12.65
N LEU A 262 -8.76 10.21 12.75
CA LEU A 262 -7.30 10.08 12.70
C LEU A 262 -6.67 10.33 14.07
N ARG A 263 -7.13 9.65 15.13
CA ARG A 263 -6.61 9.82 16.51
C ARG A 263 -5.48 8.86 16.87
N ASP A 264 -5.44 7.69 16.24
CA ASP A 264 -4.50 6.63 16.58
C ASP A 264 -3.07 6.94 16.11
N LYS A 265 -2.06 6.31 16.72
CA LYS A 265 -0.65 6.50 16.35
C LYS A 265 -0.39 6.10 14.89
N ALA A 266 -1.06 5.07 14.40
CA ALA A 266 -1.03 4.63 13.01
C ALA A 266 -1.39 5.73 12.01
N ALA A 267 -2.29 6.63 12.40
CA ALA A 267 -2.78 7.70 11.54
C ALA A 267 -1.88 8.95 11.56
N LEU A 268 -0.72 8.90 12.24
CA LEU A 268 0.16 10.06 12.42
C LEU A 268 0.54 10.68 11.07
N ARG A 269 0.94 9.85 10.10
CA ARG A 269 1.43 10.33 8.81
C ARG A 269 0.34 11.06 8.01
N SER A 270 -0.82 10.42 7.83
CA SER A 270 -1.99 11.05 7.22
C SER A 270 -2.45 12.30 7.96
N ARG A 271 -2.49 12.27 9.30
CA ARG A 271 -2.84 13.44 10.12
C ARG A 271 -1.87 14.59 9.89
N THR A 272 -0.57 14.33 9.84
CA THR A 272 0.46 15.34 9.59
C THR A 272 0.29 15.96 8.20
N PHE A 273 0.05 15.15 7.18
CA PHE A 273 -0.21 15.67 5.82
C PHE A 273 -1.50 16.51 5.77
N LEU A 274 -2.60 16.08 6.40
CA LEU A 274 -3.82 16.88 6.44
C LEU A 274 -3.62 18.23 7.15
N ARG A 275 -2.81 18.25 8.23
CA ARG A 275 -2.45 19.51 8.90
C ARG A 275 -1.66 20.45 7.99
N LEU A 276 -0.82 19.91 7.12
CA LEU A 276 -0.04 20.69 6.15
C LEU A 276 -0.97 21.34 5.12
N LEU A 277 -1.91 20.57 4.56
CA LEU A 277 -2.94 21.08 3.63
C LEU A 277 -3.82 22.17 4.27
N LEU A 278 -4.10 22.06 5.58
CA LEU A 278 -4.91 23.04 6.31
C LEU A 278 -4.21 24.38 6.54
N LEU A 279 -2.91 24.51 6.25
CA LEU A 279 -2.20 25.80 6.28
C LEU A 279 -2.49 26.66 5.05
N MET A 280 -3.00 26.08 3.95
CA MET A 280 -3.20 26.81 2.70
C MET A 280 -4.04 28.10 2.87
N PRO A 281 -5.20 28.09 3.57
CA PRO A 281 -5.97 29.32 3.77
C PRO A 281 -5.28 30.33 4.68
N GLU A 282 -4.48 29.88 5.66
CA GLU A 282 -3.77 30.76 6.59
C GLU A 282 -2.72 31.60 5.83
N ALA A 283 -2.07 30.99 4.84
CA ALA A 283 -1.10 31.63 3.96
C ALA A 283 -1.72 32.25 2.69
N ASN A 284 -3.04 32.49 2.67
CA ASN A 284 -3.78 32.99 1.50
C ASN A 284 -3.49 32.24 0.18
N PHE A 285 -3.22 30.94 0.28
CA PHE A 285 -2.81 30.08 -0.83
C PHE A 285 -1.51 30.51 -1.54
N ASP A 286 -0.66 31.35 -0.92
CA ASP A 286 0.66 31.71 -1.45
C ASP A 286 1.65 30.56 -1.25
N PRO A 287 2.17 29.94 -2.33
CA PRO A 287 3.12 28.84 -2.22
C PRO A 287 4.45 29.27 -1.58
N LYS A 288 4.89 30.52 -1.77
CA LYS A 288 6.15 31.01 -1.19
C LYS A 288 6.02 31.16 0.32
N GLU A 289 4.88 31.67 0.79
CA GLU A 289 4.59 31.76 2.22
C GLU A 289 4.53 30.37 2.86
N LEU A 290 3.84 29.42 2.21
CA LEU A 290 3.78 28.02 2.67
C LEU A 290 5.14 27.32 2.71
N GLU A 291 6.07 27.67 1.82
CA GLU A 291 7.42 27.13 1.81
C GLU A 291 8.28 27.66 2.96
N VAL A 292 8.18 28.95 3.30
CA VAL A 292 9.02 29.55 4.35
C VAL A 292 8.41 29.46 5.74
N GLU A 293 7.11 29.18 5.85
CA GLU A 293 6.37 29.06 7.10
C GLU A 293 6.99 27.99 8.02
N PRO A 294 7.48 28.35 9.22
CA PRO A 294 8.12 27.40 10.14
C PRO A 294 7.23 26.21 10.51
N ARG A 295 5.91 26.40 10.59
CA ARG A 295 4.96 25.30 10.84
C ARG A 295 4.93 24.29 9.71
N SER A 296 4.98 24.76 8.46
CA SER A 296 5.02 23.92 7.26
C SER A 296 6.29 23.06 7.26
N GLN A 297 7.46 23.68 7.49
CA GLN A 297 8.74 22.97 7.57
C GLN A 297 8.76 21.91 8.69
N LYS A 298 8.24 22.26 9.87
CA LYS A 298 8.13 21.31 10.99
C LYS A 298 7.23 20.11 10.64
N LEU A 299 6.10 20.34 9.99
CA LEU A 299 5.18 19.27 9.58
C LEU A 299 5.81 18.38 8.50
N LEU A 300 6.57 18.94 7.56
CA LEU A 300 7.30 18.17 6.56
C LEU A 300 8.37 17.27 7.16
N VAL A 301 9.13 17.75 8.14
CA VAL A 301 10.09 16.91 8.89
C VAL A 301 9.34 15.78 9.60
N GLN A 302 8.26 16.10 10.31
CA GLN A 302 7.42 15.10 10.99
C GLN A 302 6.83 14.07 10.02
N LEU A 303 6.49 14.47 8.80
CA LEU A 303 5.92 13.61 7.77
C LEU A 303 6.95 12.57 7.29
N ARG A 304 8.19 13.02 7.05
CA ARG A 304 9.31 12.18 6.63
C ARG A 304 9.72 11.19 7.72
N GLU A 305 9.77 11.66 8.97
CA GLU A 305 10.15 10.86 10.15
C GLU A 305 9.03 9.93 10.66
N ALA A 306 7.78 10.14 10.23
CA ALA A 306 6.66 9.33 10.69
C ALA A 306 6.91 7.84 10.37
N PRO A 307 6.74 6.94 11.36
CA PRO A 307 7.08 5.53 11.20
C PRO A 307 6.19 4.86 10.16
N LEU A 308 6.75 3.84 9.52
CA LEU A 308 6.00 2.88 8.73
C LEU A 308 5.14 2.05 9.68
N VAL A 309 3.88 1.85 9.30
CA VAL A 309 2.92 1.11 10.13
C VAL A 309 2.67 -0.26 9.51
N GLY A 310 2.45 -1.28 10.36
CA GLY A 310 2.10 -2.63 9.94
C GLY A 310 0.77 -2.68 9.18
N GLU A 311 0.55 -3.78 8.46
CA GLU A 311 -0.57 -3.95 7.51
C GLU A 311 -1.94 -3.71 8.16
N ALA A 312 -2.12 -4.13 9.41
CA ALA A 312 -3.37 -4.01 10.15
C ALA A 312 -3.89 -2.57 10.32
N GLU A 313 -3.01 -1.58 10.19
CA GLU A 313 -3.31 -0.17 10.42
C GLU A 313 -2.92 0.72 9.23
N ALA A 314 -2.37 0.13 8.17
CA ALA A 314 -1.79 0.85 7.05
C ALA A 314 -2.87 1.40 6.10
N GLN A 315 -3.05 2.72 6.13
CA GLN A 315 -3.64 3.42 4.99
C GLN A 315 -2.68 3.29 3.79
N ILE A 316 -3.22 3.05 2.60
CA ILE A 316 -2.43 3.02 1.38
C ILE A 316 -2.38 4.44 0.85
N GLU A 317 -1.20 5.02 0.87
CA GLU A 317 -0.91 6.25 0.16
C GLU A 317 -0.81 5.92 -1.32
N ILE A 318 -1.61 6.56 -2.14
CA ILE A 318 -1.58 6.31 -3.59
C ILE A 318 -0.36 6.99 -4.21
N ILE A 319 -0.06 8.20 -3.74
CA ILE A 319 1.17 8.93 -4.02
C ILE A 319 1.75 9.35 -2.66
N PRO A 320 3.08 9.29 -2.46
CA PRO A 320 3.70 9.78 -1.23
C PRO A 320 3.25 11.19 -0.91
N TYR A 321 2.94 11.44 0.37
CA TYR A 321 2.43 12.74 0.80
C TYR A 321 3.42 13.89 0.58
N GLU A 322 4.71 13.61 0.62
CA GLU A 322 5.77 14.54 0.25
C GLU A 322 5.63 15.00 -1.21
N ASP A 323 5.42 14.05 -2.13
CA ASP A 323 5.25 14.33 -3.55
C ASP A 323 3.92 15.04 -3.82
N LEU A 324 2.85 14.65 -3.11
CA LEU A 324 1.57 15.36 -3.18
C LEU A 324 1.66 16.78 -2.63
N TRP A 325 2.51 17.04 -1.63
CA TRP A 325 2.75 18.39 -1.16
C TRP A 325 3.47 19.23 -2.20
N GLU A 326 4.51 18.69 -2.82
CA GLU A 326 5.21 19.40 -3.91
C GLU A 326 4.28 19.66 -5.10
N PHE A 327 3.42 18.69 -5.42
CA PHE A 327 2.36 18.86 -6.42
C PHE A 327 1.37 19.96 -6.04
N THR A 328 1.00 20.06 -4.76
CA THR A 328 0.11 21.11 -4.22
C THR A 328 0.75 22.49 -4.41
N LEU A 329 2.01 22.66 -3.97
CA LEU A 329 2.76 23.90 -4.15
C LEU A 329 2.90 24.26 -5.64
N SER A 330 3.28 23.30 -6.47
CA SER A 330 3.39 23.48 -7.92
C SER A 330 2.07 23.89 -8.57
N THR A 331 0.94 23.41 -8.06
CA THR A 331 -0.39 23.82 -8.52
C THR A 331 -0.68 25.27 -8.16
N LEU A 332 -0.41 25.67 -6.91
CA LEU A 332 -0.56 27.05 -6.43
C LEU A 332 0.34 28.04 -7.17
N ARG A 333 1.58 27.64 -7.50
CA ARG A 333 2.52 28.47 -8.30
C ARG A 333 1.99 28.76 -9.71
N LYS A 334 1.16 27.89 -10.28
CA LYS A 334 0.50 28.15 -11.58
C LYS A 334 -0.63 29.17 -11.43
N GLY A 335 -1.30 29.19 -10.28
CA GLY A 335 -2.24 30.22 -9.87
C GLY A 335 -3.06 29.79 -8.66
N THR A 336 -3.45 30.77 -7.86
CA THR A 336 -4.25 30.59 -6.66
C THR A 336 -5.71 30.27 -7.02
N PRO A 337 -6.45 29.60 -6.12
CA PRO A 337 -7.90 29.52 -6.25
C PRO A 337 -8.55 30.91 -6.19
N GLU A 338 -9.59 31.11 -6.98
CA GLU A 338 -10.34 32.36 -7.13
C GLU A 338 -11.84 32.18 -6.80
#